data_AF-S4P2C9-F1
#
_entry.id   AF-S4P2C9-F1
#
_cell.length_a   1.000
_cell.length_b   1.000
_cell.length_c   1.000
_cell.angle_alpha   90.00
_cell.angle_beta   90.00
_cell.angle_gamma   90.00
#
_symmetry.space_group_name_H-M   'P 1'
#
loop_
_entity.id
_entity.type
_entity.pdbx_description
1 polymer ?
#
loop_
_entity_poly.entity_id
_entity_poly.type
_entity_poly.pdbx_seq_one_letter_code
_entity_poly.pdbx_strand_id
1 'polypeptide(L)'
;MRKSLQKLVETCEQNSPTMSSFLSGLESSGWLKHIKSILDTSWWIATAIESGVSVCVHCSDGWDRTAQVCSLAAVCLEPHYRTINGYQALIEKDWLSFGHKFT
;
A
#
# COMPACT_ATOMS: atom_id res chain seq x y z
N MET A 1 -8.04 -7.45 -0.06
CA MET A 1 -6.64 -7.84 -0.31
C MET A 1 -6.50 -9.28 -0.80
N ARG A 2 -6.54 -10.33 0.04
CA ARG A 2 -6.25 -11.73 -0.40
C ARG A 2 -7.07 -12.22 -1.60
N LYS A 3 -8.41 -12.14 -1.52
CA LYS A 3 -9.31 -12.54 -2.63
C LYS A 3 -9.10 -11.72 -3.90
N SER A 4 -8.80 -10.43 -3.75
CA SER A 4 -8.53 -9.51 -4.86
C SER A 4 -7.24 -9.87 -5.58
N LEU A 5 -6.17 -10.17 -4.84
CA LEU A 5 -4.91 -10.66 -5.40
C LEU A 5 -5.10 -12.00 -6.13
N GLN A 6 -5.80 -12.95 -5.51
CA GLN A 6 -6.07 -14.23 -6.13
C GLN A 6 -6.76 -14.06 -7.48
N LYS A 7 -7.82 -13.24 -7.53
CA LYS A 7 -8.55 -12.96 -8.77
C LYS A 7 -7.69 -12.25 -9.82
N LEU A 8 -6.78 -11.37 -9.40
CA LEU A 8 -5.80 -10.76 -10.31
C LEU A 8 -4.87 -11.82 -10.91
N VAL A 9 -4.31 -12.70 -10.08
CA VAL A 9 -3.41 -13.78 -10.52
C VAL A 9 -4.14 -14.69 -11.51
N GLU A 10 -5.35 -15.14 -11.17
CA GLU A 10 -6.19 -15.94 -12.08
C GLU A 10 -6.46 -15.23 -13.41
N THR A 11 -6.62 -13.89 -13.40
CA THR A 11 -6.78 -13.09 -14.63
C THR A 11 -5.48 -13.07 -15.45
N CYS A 12 -4.33 -12.95 -14.80
CA CYS A 12 -3.02 -12.92 -15.45
C CYS A 12 -2.59 -14.27 -16.03
N GLU A 13 -3.06 -15.38 -15.44
CA GLU A 13 -2.71 -16.75 -15.86
C GLU A 13 -3.63 -17.31 -16.96
N GLN A 14 -4.59 -16.52 -17.46
CA GLN A 14 -5.43 -16.93 -18.59
C GLN A 14 -4.58 -17.20 -19.85
N ASN A 15 -4.84 -18.32 -20.54
CA ASN A 15 -4.19 -18.61 -21.81
C ASN A 15 -4.78 -17.77 -22.94
N SER A 16 -3.93 -17.00 -23.62
CA SER A 16 -4.29 -16.16 -24.78
C SER A 16 -5.52 -15.26 -24.56
N PRO A 17 -5.56 -14.42 -23.50
CA PRO A 17 -6.69 -13.56 -23.24
C PRO A 17 -6.76 -12.44 -24.28
N THR A 18 -7.98 -12.05 -24.64
CA THR A 18 -8.17 -10.78 -25.34
C THR A 18 -7.89 -9.61 -24.39
N MET A 19 -7.51 -8.46 -24.92
CA MET A 19 -7.31 -7.26 -24.09
C MET A 19 -8.59 -6.91 -23.30
N SER A 20 -9.76 -7.02 -23.93
CA SER A 20 -11.05 -6.74 -23.29
C SER A 20 -11.35 -7.70 -22.14
N SER A 21 -11.08 -9.00 -22.29
CA SER A 21 -11.28 -9.98 -21.21
C SER A 21 -10.28 -9.77 -20.08
N PHE A 22 -9.03 -9.43 -20.39
CA PHE A 22 -8.02 -9.11 -19.39
C PHE A 22 -8.38 -7.85 -18.58
N LEU A 23 -8.75 -6.76 -19.24
CA LEU A 23 -9.13 -5.50 -18.56
C LEU A 23 -10.38 -5.68 -17.69
N SER A 24 -11.37 -6.43 -18.16
CA SER A 24 -12.56 -6.79 -17.38
C SER A 24 -12.20 -7.63 -16.15
N GLY A 25 -11.32 -8.63 -16.32
CA GLY A 25 -10.78 -9.42 -15.22
C GLY A 25 -10.03 -8.56 -14.20
N LEU A 26 -9.15 -7.67 -14.67
CA LEU A 26 -8.37 -6.74 -13.87
C LEU A 26 -9.25 -5.79 -13.06
N GLU A 27 -10.24 -5.16 -13.69
CA GLU A 27 -11.21 -4.30 -13.01
C GLU A 27 -12.00 -5.10 -11.96
N SER A 28 -12.51 -6.26 -12.35
CA SER A 28 -13.32 -7.10 -11.47
C SER A 28 -12.53 -7.73 -10.32
N SER A 29 -11.19 -7.77 -10.40
CA SER A 29 -10.32 -8.12 -9.28
C SER A 29 -10.36 -7.09 -8.15
N GLY A 30 -10.65 -5.82 -8.48
CA GLY A 30 -10.59 -4.70 -7.55
C GLY A 30 -9.18 -4.34 -7.06
N TRP A 31 -8.13 -4.97 -7.60
CA TRP A 31 -6.76 -4.79 -7.10
C TRP A 31 -6.30 -3.34 -7.20
N LEU A 32 -6.45 -2.72 -8.38
CA LEU A 32 -6.06 -1.32 -8.58
C LEU A 32 -6.88 -0.35 -7.74
N LYS A 33 -8.14 -0.68 -7.41
CA LYS A 33 -8.96 0.11 -6.48
C LYS A 33 -8.37 0.08 -5.06
N HIS A 34 -7.88 -1.07 -4.61
CA HIS A 34 -7.21 -1.19 -3.31
C HIS A 34 -5.88 -0.43 -3.28
N ILE A 35 -5.05 -0.56 -4.31
CA ILE A 35 -3.78 0.20 -4.43
C ILE A 35 -4.06 1.70 -4.42
N LYS A 36 -5.02 2.16 -5.23
CA LYS A 36 -5.45 3.56 -5.24
C LYS A 36 -5.87 4.04 -3.86
N SER A 37 -6.68 3.27 -3.14
CA SER A 37 -7.17 3.67 -1.81
C SER A 37 -6.03 3.83 -0.79
N ILE A 38 -5.02 2.96 -0.84
CA ILE A 38 -3.82 3.07 0.00
C ILE A 38 -3.05 4.36 -0.35
N LEU A 39 -2.77 4.57 -1.64
CA LEU A 39 -2.02 5.74 -2.11
C LEU A 39 -2.74 7.06 -1.80
N ASP A 40 -4.05 7.13 -2.03
CA ASP A 40 -4.86 8.32 -1.72
C ASP A 40 -4.81 8.67 -0.23
N THR A 41 -4.86 7.65 0.64
CA THR A 41 -4.79 7.84 2.10
C THR A 41 -3.40 8.32 2.52
N SER A 42 -2.34 7.71 2.00
CA SER A 42 -0.95 8.13 2.26
C SER A 42 -0.67 9.55 1.78
N TRP A 43 -1.17 9.90 0.60
CA TRP A 43 -1.08 11.24 0.06
C TRP A 43 -1.77 12.25 0.97
N TRP A 44 -3.00 11.95 1.40
CA TRP A 44 -3.74 12.81 2.32
C TRP A 44 -2.98 13.02 3.65
N ILE A 45 -2.40 11.95 4.23
CA ILE A 45 -1.58 12.04 5.45
C ILE A 45 -0.38 12.96 5.21
N ALA A 46 0.34 12.76 4.10
CA ALA A 46 1.51 13.58 3.77
C ALA A 46 1.14 15.06 3.63
N THR A 47 0.08 15.38 2.87
CA THR A 47 -0.38 16.77 2.69
C THR A 47 -0.82 17.41 4.01
N ALA A 48 -1.49 16.67 4.90
CA ALA A 48 -1.90 17.17 6.20
C ALA A 48 -0.68 17.53 7.07
N ILE A 49 0.34 16.65 7.10
CA ILE A 49 1.59 16.88 7.84
C ILE A 49 2.36 18.06 7.26
N GLU A 50 2.49 18.15 5.94
CA GLU A 50 3.13 19.29 5.26
C GLU A 50 2.43 20.62 5.57
N SER A 51 1.12 20.58 5.81
CA SER A 51 0.31 21.73 6.23
C SER A 51 0.41 22.06 7.73
N GLY A 52 1.28 21.38 8.48
CA GLY A 52 1.48 21.59 9.92
C GLY A 52 0.47 20.90 10.82
N VAL A 53 -0.33 19.96 10.30
CA VAL A 53 -1.32 19.20 11.08
C VAL A 53 -0.74 17.87 11.53
N SER A 54 -0.80 17.58 12.83
CA SER A 54 -0.47 16.25 13.35
C SER A 54 -1.59 15.25 13.06
N VAL A 55 -1.22 14.05 12.57
CA VAL A 55 -2.18 13.01 12.17
C VAL A 55 -1.98 11.75 13.02
N CYS A 56 -3.05 11.27 13.65
CA CYS A 56 -3.07 9.96 14.30
C CYS A 56 -3.67 8.92 13.36
N VAL A 57 -2.87 7.93 12.95
CA VAL A 57 -3.31 6.85 12.07
C VAL A 57 -3.56 5.60 12.88
N HIS A 58 -4.78 5.08 12.82
CA HIS A 58 -5.10 3.76 13.35
C HIS A 58 -6.00 2.99 12.38
N CYS A 59 -6.10 1.69 12.59
CA CYS A 59 -7.05 0.82 11.91
C CYS A 59 -7.75 -0.03 12.98
N SER A 60 -7.93 -1.33 12.72
CA SER A 60 -8.42 -2.29 13.70
C SER A 60 -7.29 -2.64 14.69
N ASP A 61 -6.32 -3.46 14.27
CA ASP A 61 -5.20 -3.87 15.12
C ASP A 61 -3.96 -2.99 14.99
N GLY A 62 -3.94 -2.08 14.01
CA GLY A 62 -2.85 -1.12 13.84
C GLY A 62 -1.57 -1.64 13.16
N TRP A 63 -1.50 -2.89 12.70
CA TRP A 63 -0.27 -3.47 12.13
C TRP A 63 -0.31 -3.75 10.61
N ASP A 64 -1.45 -3.57 9.93
CA ASP A 64 -1.59 -3.87 8.49
C ASP A 64 -1.67 -2.56 7.68
N ARG A 65 -2.88 -2.00 7.62
CA ARG A 65 -3.19 -0.79 6.87
C ARG A 65 -2.49 0.43 7.44
N THR A 66 -2.31 0.50 8.76
CA THR A 66 -1.54 1.55 9.42
C THR A 66 -0.09 1.53 8.92
N ALA A 67 0.58 0.37 8.93
CA ALA A 67 1.95 0.23 8.42
C ALA A 67 2.05 0.65 6.94
N GLN A 68 1.10 0.21 6.11
CA GLN A 68 1.01 0.61 4.70
C GLN A 68 0.98 2.14 4.54
N VAL A 69 0.00 2.80 5.17
CA VAL A 69 -0.23 4.21 4.88
C VAL A 69 0.80 5.13 5.53
N CYS A 70 1.28 4.78 6.74
CA CYS A 70 2.35 5.52 7.43
C CYS A 70 3.68 5.42 6.68
N SER A 71 4.07 4.22 6.25
CA SER A 71 5.34 4.03 5.53
C SER A 71 5.35 4.80 4.21
N LEU A 72 4.25 4.75 3.46
CA LEU A 72 4.14 5.47 2.19
C LEU A 72 4.10 6.99 2.38
N ALA A 73 3.40 7.49 3.40
CA ALA A 73 3.45 8.92 3.74
C ALA A 73 4.87 9.36 4.12
N ALA A 74 5.61 8.54 4.85
CA ALA A 74 7.00 8.81 5.19
C ALA A 74 7.90 8.89 3.94
N VAL A 75 7.72 7.99 2.96
CA VAL A 75 8.43 8.05 1.67
C VAL A 75 8.13 9.34 0.89
N CYS A 76 6.89 9.83 0.94
CA CYS A 76 6.50 11.09 0.31
C CYS A 76 7.18 12.31 0.96
N LEU A 77 7.25 12.32 2.30
CA LEU A 77 7.71 13.48 3.07
C LEU A 77 9.23 13.57 3.20
N GLU A 78 9.91 12.43 3.37
CA GLU A 78 11.31 12.41 3.79
C GLU A 78 12.22 11.81 2.70
N PRO A 79 13.10 12.61 2.06
CA PRO A 79 14.08 12.13 1.08
C PRO A 79 14.94 10.96 1.57
N HIS A 80 15.28 10.89 2.86
CA HIS A 80 16.10 9.80 3.39
C HIS A 80 15.49 8.41 3.10
N TYR A 81 14.16 8.25 3.26
CA TYR A 81 13.47 6.97 3.03
C TYR A 81 13.39 6.55 1.55
N ARG A 82 13.87 7.38 0.63
CA ARG A 82 14.04 7.06 -0.81
C ARG A 82 15.44 6.56 -1.17
N THR A 83 16.32 6.39 -0.18
CA THR A 83 17.63 5.74 -0.34
C THR A 83 17.54 4.25 0.01
N ILE A 84 18.52 3.44 -0.41
CA ILE A 84 18.56 2.01 -0.05
C ILE A 84 18.56 1.83 1.47
N ASN A 85 19.47 2.51 2.18
CA ASN A 85 19.58 2.40 3.63
C ASN A 85 18.35 2.96 4.35
N GLY A 86 17.79 4.06 3.85
CA GLY A 86 16.58 4.64 4.44
C GLY A 86 15.36 3.75 4.25
N TYR A 87 15.20 3.15 3.07
CA TYR A 87 14.08 2.23 2.83
C TYR A 87 14.19 0.96 3.69
N GLN A 88 15.40 0.43 3.90
CA GLN A 88 15.64 -0.65 4.86
C GLN A 88 15.26 -0.23 6.28
N ALA A 89 15.71 0.94 6.73
CA ALA A 89 15.36 1.48 8.06
C ALA A 89 13.84 1.69 8.22
N LEU A 90 13.14 2.09 7.15
CA LEU A 90 11.70 2.24 7.15
C LEU A 90 10.99 0.90 7.34
N ILE A 91 11.42 -0.17 6.66
CA ILE A 91 10.89 -1.52 6.84
C ILE A 91 11.15 -2.03 8.26
N GLU A 92 12.38 -1.89 8.74
CA GLU A 92 12.77 -2.29 10.10
C GLU A 92 11.91 -1.59 11.16
N LYS A 93 11.64 -0.29 10.98
CA LYS A 93 10.79 0.50 11.86
C LYS A 93 9.32 0.12 11.74
N ASP A 94 8.70 0.42 10.60
CA ASP A 94 7.23 0.44 10.45
C ASP A 94 6.59 -0.92 10.25
N TRP A 95 7.38 -1.93 9.89
CA TRP A 95 6.86 -3.27 9.63
C TRP A 95 7.38 -4.28 10.65
N LEU A 96 8.69 -4.34 10.88
CA LEU A 96 9.26 -5.35 11.77
C LEU A 96 9.10 -4.96 13.24
N SER A 97 9.58 -3.77 13.63
CA SER A 97 9.55 -3.32 15.03
C SER A 97 8.12 -3.02 15.52
N PHE A 98 7.28 -2.45 14.65
CA PHE A 98 5.85 -2.22 14.96
C PHE A 98 4.96 -3.46 14.78
N GLY A 99 5.54 -4.63 14.49
CA GLY A 99 4.88 -5.92 14.69
C GLY A 99 3.89 -6.34 13.60
N HIS A 100 4.16 -5.99 12.33
CA HIS A 100 3.44 -6.60 11.22
C HIS A 100 3.62 -8.12 11.24
N LYS A 101 2.51 -8.85 11.10
CA LYS A 101 2.48 -10.31 11.19
C LYS A 101 2.91 -10.94 9.86
N PHE A 102 4.21 -11.01 9.64
CA PHE A 102 4.79 -11.69 8.47
C PHE A 102 4.62 -13.22 8.52
N THR A 103 4.47 -13.81 9.71
CA THR A 103 4.34 -15.27 9.93
C THR A 103 2.90 -15.69 10.17
#